data_AF-A0A7C5S3T9-F1
#
_entry.id   AF-A0A7C5S3T9-F1
#
_cell.length_a   1.000
_cell.length_b   1.000
_cell.length_c   1.000
_cell.angle_alpha   90.00
_cell.angle_beta   90.00
_cell.angle_gamma   90.00
#
_symmetry.space_group_name_H-M   'P 1'
#
loop_
_entity.id
_entity.type
_entity.pdbx_description
1 polymer ?
#
loop_
_entity_poly.entity_id
_entity_poly.type
_entity_poly.pdbx_seq_one_letter_code
_entity_poly.pdbx_strand_id
1 'polypeptide(L)'
;MANLAHILLFPGLLFLLVAGGFLSWFDRKITAWVQFRKGPPILQPLYDFVKLMSKETILPHNASRMTFLSAPIFAAAGAAIAGLLILLPAFGVSAGFKGDLIVIFYVLAIPSLTYIMGAMASGNPLASLGASREMKLVISYELSFLLIIAAIILKSGFSLEIADIMAAQQAEGAFIVFHFLIRSSPLLYIQNFWV
;
A
#
# COMPACT_ATOMS: atom_id res chain seq x y z
N MET A 1 -16.05 -18.89 0.78
CA MET A 1 -16.05 -18.02 1.98
C MET A 1 -14.65 -18.03 2.56
N ALA A 2 -14.15 -16.88 3.04
CA ALA A 2 -12.85 -16.83 3.70
C ALA A 2 -12.85 -17.67 4.98
N ASN A 3 -12.07 -18.75 5.00
CA ASN A 3 -11.80 -19.49 6.22
C ASN A 3 -10.66 -18.84 6.99
N LEU A 4 -10.57 -19.09 8.30
CA LEU A 4 -9.50 -18.58 9.17
C LEU A 4 -8.08 -18.82 8.60
N ALA A 5 -7.88 -19.97 7.94
CA ALA A 5 -6.64 -20.30 7.26
C ALA A 5 -6.25 -19.30 6.15
N HIS A 6 -7.22 -18.73 5.42
CA HIS A 6 -6.95 -17.77 4.35
C HIS A 6 -6.50 -16.41 4.90
N ILE A 7 -7.09 -16.01 6.03
CA ILE A 7 -6.78 -14.74 6.70
C ILE A 7 -5.43 -14.82 7.43
N LEU A 8 -5.10 -15.98 8.03
CA LEU A 8 -3.86 -16.14 8.80
C LEU A 8 -2.66 -16.58 7.95
N LEU A 9 -2.84 -17.54 7.03
CA LEU A 9 -1.73 -18.21 6.35
C LEU A 9 -1.50 -17.64 4.93
N PHE A 10 -2.40 -17.93 4.00
CA PHE A 10 -2.27 -17.52 2.60
C PHE A 10 -3.65 -17.22 1.99
N PRO A 11 -3.84 -16.06 1.34
CA PRO A 11 -2.89 -14.98 1.05
C PRO A 11 -2.75 -13.95 2.20
N GLY A 12 -3.19 -14.28 3.41
CA GLY A 12 -3.35 -13.32 4.50
C GLY A 12 -2.07 -12.88 5.23
N LEU A 13 -2.10 -12.84 6.57
CA LEU A 13 -1.09 -12.17 7.39
C LEU A 13 0.33 -12.76 7.25
N LEU A 14 0.48 -14.09 7.29
CA LEU A 14 1.80 -14.71 7.18
C LEU A 14 2.43 -14.42 5.82
N PHE A 15 1.65 -14.50 4.74
CA PHE A 15 2.11 -14.13 3.41
C PHE A 15 2.54 -12.65 3.34
N LEU A 16 1.75 -11.73 3.90
CA LEU A 16 2.10 -10.30 3.98
C LEU A 16 3.44 -10.05 4.69
N LEU A 17 3.69 -10.72 5.81
CA LEU A 17 4.94 -10.57 6.56
C LEU A 17 6.15 -11.07 5.76
N VAL A 18 6.03 -12.24 5.14
CA VAL A 18 7.11 -12.82 4.33
C VAL A 18 7.36 -11.99 3.06
N ALA A 19 6.30 -11.60 2.36
CA ALA A 19 6.38 -10.76 1.17
C ALA A 19 6.96 -9.37 1.50
N GLY A 20 6.52 -8.74 2.60
CA GLY A 20 7.07 -7.46 3.06
C GLY A 20 8.56 -7.54 3.41
N GLY A 21 8.98 -8.62 4.08
CA GLY A 21 10.39 -8.88 4.37
C GLY A 21 11.21 -9.06 3.09
N PHE A 22 10.69 -9.81 2.11
CA PHE A 22 11.33 -10.00 0.81
C PHE A 22 11.42 -8.69 0.01
N LEU A 23 10.36 -7.88 -0.01
CA LEU A 23 10.35 -6.56 -0.65
C LEU A 23 11.37 -5.61 -0.01
N SER A 24 11.51 -5.64 1.32
CA SER A 24 12.55 -4.86 2.02
C SER A 24 13.97 -5.31 1.63
N TRP A 25 14.20 -6.62 1.46
CA TRP A 25 15.47 -7.11 0.93
C TRP A 25 15.70 -6.64 -0.52
N PHE A 26 14.67 -6.74 -1.36
CA PHE A 26 14.72 -6.38 -2.77
C PHE A 26 15.05 -4.90 -2.97
N ASP A 27 14.39 -4.02 -2.22
CA ASP A 27 14.66 -2.57 -2.22
C ASP A 27 16.12 -2.25 -1.88
N ARG A 28 16.65 -2.87 -0.81
CA ARG A 28 18.06 -2.72 -0.42
C ARG A 28 19.01 -3.29 -1.48
N LYS A 29 18.61 -4.33 -2.20
CA LYS A 29 19.40 -4.92 -3.28
C LYS A 29 19.49 -3.99 -4.49
N ILE A 30 18.35 -3.43 -4.92
CA ILE A 30 18.30 -2.45 -6.01
C ILE A 30 19.11 -1.21 -5.64
N THR A 31 18.89 -0.66 -4.45
CA THR A 31 19.62 0.53 -3.97
C THR A 31 21.13 0.30 -3.98
N ALA A 32 21.59 -0.89 -3.58
CA ALA A 32 23.00 -1.24 -3.64
C ALA A 32 23.55 -1.31 -5.08
N TRP A 33 22.77 -1.88 -6.02
CA TRP A 33 23.15 -1.93 -7.43
C TRP A 33 23.23 -0.54 -8.07
N VAL A 34 22.26 0.34 -7.81
CA VAL A 34 22.27 1.74 -8.27
C VAL A 34 23.50 2.49 -7.73
N GLN A 35 23.94 2.15 -6.52
CA GLN A 35 25.11 2.72 -5.87
C GLN A 35 26.42 1.97 -6.18
N PHE A 36 26.42 1.03 -7.14
CA PHE A 36 27.59 0.22 -7.51
C PHE A 36 28.28 -0.51 -6.33
N ARG A 37 27.49 -0.95 -5.33
CA ARG A 37 27.98 -1.73 -4.19
C ARG A 37 27.28 -3.09 -4.08
N LYS A 38 27.91 -4.04 -3.38
CA LYS A 38 27.32 -5.36 -3.14
C LYS A 38 26.17 -5.25 -2.13
N GLY A 39 24.96 -5.59 -2.57
CA GLY A 39 23.78 -5.58 -1.69
C GLY A 39 23.72 -6.76 -0.70
N PRO A 40 22.85 -6.66 0.31
CA PRO A 40 22.79 -7.57 1.45
C PRO A 40 22.33 -9.01 1.09
N PRO A 41 22.59 -10.01 1.97
CA PRO A 41 22.08 -11.37 1.81
C PRO A 41 20.56 -11.45 2.00
N ILE A 42 19.92 -12.49 1.47
CA ILE A 42 18.45 -12.67 1.47
C ILE A 42 17.88 -12.72 2.89
N LEU A 43 18.60 -13.33 3.84
CA LEU A 43 18.16 -13.48 5.23
C LEU A 43 18.33 -12.20 6.07
N GLN A 44 18.86 -11.11 5.50
CA GLN A 44 19.13 -9.87 6.24
C GLN A 44 17.90 -9.26 6.92
N PRO A 45 16.71 -9.15 6.29
CA PRO A 45 15.53 -8.60 6.95
C PRO A 45 15.11 -9.39 8.19
N LEU A 46 15.29 -10.72 8.17
CA LEU A 46 15.01 -11.57 9.33
C LEU A 46 15.98 -11.27 10.49
N TYR A 47 17.27 -11.13 10.19
CA TYR A 47 18.26 -10.76 11.20
C TYR A 47 18.00 -9.36 11.77
N ASP A 48 17.63 -8.40 10.92
CA ASP A 48 17.30 -7.04 11.36
C ASP A 48 16.05 -7.03 12.24
N PHE A 49 15.03 -7.84 11.93
CA PHE A 49 13.84 -8.00 12.77
C PHE A 49 14.17 -8.56 14.15
N VAL A 50 14.89 -9.68 14.22
CA VAL A 50 15.30 -10.31 15.50
C VAL A 50 16.16 -9.35 16.33
N LYS A 51 17.07 -8.62 15.66
CA LYS A 51 17.92 -7.61 16.30
C LYS A 51 17.10 -6.47 16.91
N LEU A 52 16.08 -5.97 16.22
CA LEU A 52 15.22 -4.89 16.71
C LEU A 52 14.32 -5.35 17.86
N MET A 53 13.79 -6.58 17.80
CA MET A 53 13.01 -7.17 18.89
C MET A 53 13.82 -7.38 20.17
N SER A 54 15.14 -7.56 20.03
CA SER A 54 16.05 -7.74 21.17
C SER A 54 16.52 -6.42 21.78
N LYS A 55 16.19 -5.26 21.16
CA LYS A 55 16.61 -3.96 21.67
C LYS A 55 15.65 -3.45 22.75
N GLU A 56 16.22 -2.75 23.73
CA GLU A 56 15.47 -2.02 24.73
C GLU A 56 14.70 -0.85 24.10
N THR A 57 13.48 -0.62 24.59
CA THR A 57 12.63 0.49 24.14
C THR A 57 12.97 1.74 24.94
N ILE A 58 13.56 2.73 24.28
CA ILE A 58 13.95 4.01 24.90
C ILE A 58 12.81 5.01 24.71
N LEU A 59 12.28 5.55 25.81
CA LEU A 59 11.23 6.58 25.80
C LEU A 59 11.80 7.95 26.21
N PRO A 60 11.60 9.03 25.42
CA PRO A 60 12.00 10.37 25.83
C PRO A 60 11.21 10.86 27.05
N HIS A 61 11.86 11.64 27.92
CA HIS A 61 11.23 12.17 29.14
C HIS A 61 10.02 13.08 28.87
N ASN A 62 10.07 13.86 27.80
CA ASN A 62 9.01 14.80 27.40
C ASN A 62 7.96 14.16 26.48
N ALA A 63 8.05 12.86 26.19
CA ALA A 63 7.15 12.20 25.26
C ALA A 63 5.84 11.76 25.94
N SER A 64 4.73 11.82 25.19
CA SER A 64 3.48 11.17 25.59
C SER A 64 3.63 9.66 25.47
N ARG A 65 3.77 8.96 26.61
CA ARG A 65 4.02 7.52 26.67
C ARG A 65 2.98 6.70 25.89
N MET A 66 1.70 6.99 26.10
CA MET A 66 0.63 6.20 25.47
C MET A 66 0.63 6.38 23.95
N THR A 67 0.68 7.62 23.46
CA THR A 67 0.62 7.93 22.03
C THR A 67 1.88 7.46 21.29
N PHE A 68 3.06 7.63 21.90
CA PHE A 68 4.32 7.25 21.29
C PHE A 68 4.46 5.73 21.12
N LEU A 69 4.03 4.95 22.13
CA LEU A 69 4.10 3.48 22.08
C LEU A 69 2.98 2.85 21.25
N SER A 70 1.80 3.46 21.19
CA SER A 70 0.68 2.93 20.41
C SER A 70 0.80 3.24 18.91
N ALA A 71 1.49 4.32 18.54
CA ALA A 71 1.68 4.70 17.15
C ALA A 71 2.21 3.54 16.24
N PRO A 72 3.35 2.88 16.53
CA PRO A 72 3.83 1.80 15.66
C PRO A 72 2.84 0.62 15.57
N ILE A 73 2.04 0.38 16.61
CA ILE A 73 1.02 -0.69 16.64
C ILE A 73 -0.12 -0.37 15.67
N PHE A 74 -0.66 0.85 15.74
CA PHE A 74 -1.73 1.29 14.84
C PHE A 74 -1.25 1.38 13.39
N ALA A 75 -0.01 1.80 13.15
CA ALA A 75 0.58 1.80 11.81
C ALA A 75 0.67 0.38 11.23
N ALA A 76 1.18 -0.58 12.01
CA ALA A 76 1.26 -1.98 11.60
C ALA A 76 -0.14 -2.60 11.38
N ALA A 77 -1.09 -2.31 12.26
CA ALA A 77 -2.47 -2.79 12.15
C ALA A 77 -3.16 -2.23 10.89
N GLY A 78 -3.05 -0.92 10.64
CA GLY A 78 -3.61 -0.29 9.44
C GLY A 78 -3.03 -0.86 8.16
N ALA A 79 -1.71 -1.04 8.09
CA ALA A 79 -1.05 -1.65 6.94
C ALA A 79 -1.47 -3.12 6.74
N ALA A 80 -1.59 -3.90 7.82
CA ALA A 80 -2.04 -5.29 7.75
C ALA A 80 -3.49 -5.40 7.24
N ILE A 81 -4.40 -4.57 7.75
CA ILE A 81 -5.81 -4.54 7.31
C ILE A 81 -5.89 -4.13 5.84
N ALA A 82 -5.19 -3.06 5.43
CA ALA A 82 -5.16 -2.63 4.04
C ALA A 82 -4.64 -3.75 3.11
N GLY A 83 -3.54 -4.41 3.50
CA GLY A 83 -2.98 -5.54 2.75
C GLY A 83 -3.96 -6.70 2.60
N LEU A 84 -4.67 -7.06 3.67
CA LEU A 84 -5.69 -8.11 3.64
C LEU A 84 -6.86 -7.76 2.71
N LEU A 85 -7.36 -6.52 2.80
CA LEU A 85 -8.48 -6.05 1.97
C LEU A 85 -8.15 -6.05 0.46
N ILE A 86 -6.87 -5.88 0.10
CA ILE A 86 -6.40 -5.91 -1.29
C ILE A 86 -6.12 -7.36 -1.75
N LEU A 87 -5.45 -8.17 -0.92
CA LEU A 87 -5.01 -9.51 -1.30
C LEU A 87 -6.13 -10.54 -1.34
N LEU A 88 -7.09 -10.49 -0.41
CA LEU A 88 -8.18 -11.47 -0.37
C LEU A 88 -9.00 -11.48 -1.67
N PRO A 89 -9.49 -10.33 -2.19
CA PRO A 89 -10.15 -10.28 -3.50
C PRO A 89 -9.23 -10.72 -4.64
N ALA A 90 -7.94 -10.36 -4.59
CA ALA A 90 -7.00 -10.68 -5.66
C ALA A 90 -6.81 -12.19 -5.89
N PHE A 91 -6.97 -13.01 -4.85
CA PHE A 91 -6.93 -14.47 -4.92
C PHE A 91 -8.32 -15.12 -4.97
N GLY A 92 -9.38 -14.35 -5.24
CA GLY A 92 -10.75 -14.87 -5.35
C GLY A 92 -11.38 -15.28 -4.01
N VAL A 93 -10.79 -14.87 -2.87
CA VAL A 93 -11.29 -15.19 -1.54
C VAL A 93 -12.20 -14.07 -1.06
N SER A 94 -13.51 -14.28 -1.14
CA SER A 94 -14.49 -13.33 -0.55
C SER A 94 -14.66 -13.57 0.96
N ALA A 95 -14.34 -12.55 1.75
CA ALA A 95 -14.53 -12.51 3.20
C ALA A 95 -15.86 -11.87 3.63
N GLY A 96 -16.87 -11.86 2.74
CA GLY A 96 -18.17 -11.21 2.97
C GLY A 96 -18.16 -9.70 2.72
N PHE A 97 -17.00 -9.06 2.80
CA PHE A 97 -16.76 -7.72 2.27
C PHE A 97 -16.26 -7.83 0.81
N LYS A 98 -16.95 -7.16 -0.11
CA LYS A 98 -16.65 -7.22 -1.54
C LYS A 98 -15.52 -6.27 -2.00
N GLY A 99 -14.81 -5.66 -1.05
CA GLY A 99 -13.64 -4.84 -1.33
C GLY A 99 -14.02 -3.48 -1.88
N ASP A 100 -14.70 -2.65 -1.08
CA ASP A 100 -14.95 -1.25 -1.43
C ASP A 100 -13.63 -0.47 -1.49
N LEU A 101 -13.35 0.08 -2.67
CA LEU A 101 -12.17 0.87 -2.97
C LEU A 101 -12.04 2.09 -2.04
N ILE A 102 -13.16 2.69 -1.63
CA ILE A 102 -13.17 3.86 -0.74
C ILE A 102 -12.70 3.46 0.66
N VAL A 103 -13.16 2.32 1.18
CA VAL A 103 -12.73 1.81 2.49
C VAL A 103 -11.24 1.52 2.47
N ILE A 104 -10.74 0.87 1.42
CA ILE A 104 -9.33 0.54 1.28
C ILE A 104 -8.47 1.79 1.26
N PHE A 105 -8.91 2.83 0.54
CA PHE A 105 -8.25 4.12 0.53
C PHE A 105 -8.13 4.74 1.94
N TYR A 106 -9.22 4.81 2.70
CA TYR A 106 -9.16 5.38 4.05
C TYR A 106 -8.32 4.55 5.01
N VAL A 107 -8.32 3.22 4.88
CA VAL A 107 -7.46 2.35 5.70
C VAL A 107 -5.98 2.57 5.35
N LEU A 108 -5.64 2.81 4.08
CA LEU A 108 -4.28 3.15 3.65
C LEU A 108 -3.77 4.50 4.20
N ALA A 109 -4.65 5.41 4.62
CA ALA A 109 -4.25 6.67 5.25
C ALA A 109 -3.83 6.50 6.73
N ILE A 110 -4.27 5.42 7.40
CA ILE A 110 -4.02 5.19 8.84
C ILE A 110 -2.52 5.17 9.18
N PRO A 111 -1.64 4.44 8.46
CA PRO A 111 -0.20 4.45 8.77
C PRO A 111 0.40 5.86 8.74
N SER A 112 0.09 6.65 7.71
CA SER A 112 0.59 8.02 7.54
C SER A 112 0.17 8.94 8.68
N LEU A 113 -1.11 8.92 9.06
CA LEU A 113 -1.62 9.70 10.20
C LEU A 113 -0.95 9.28 11.51
N THR A 114 -0.74 7.97 11.68
CA THR A 114 -0.13 7.42 12.88
C THR A 114 1.35 7.79 13.00
N TYR A 115 2.09 7.87 11.89
CA TYR A 115 3.47 8.38 11.89
C TYR A 115 3.52 9.84 12.34
N ILE A 116 2.61 10.69 11.85
CA ILE A 116 2.51 12.09 12.25
C ILE A 116 2.23 12.18 13.76
N MET A 117 1.27 11.40 14.26
CA MET A 117 0.94 11.35 15.70
C MET A 117 2.12 10.89 16.55
N GLY A 118 2.83 9.84 16.13
CA GLY A 118 4.01 9.33 16.82
C GLY A 118 5.14 10.36 16.89
N ALA A 119 5.37 11.10 15.80
CA ALA A 119 6.41 12.14 15.78
C ALA A 119 6.03 13.33 16.67
N MET A 120 4.78 13.79 16.66
CA MET A 120 4.30 14.85 17.55
C MET A 120 4.33 14.42 19.03
N ALA A 121 4.09 13.15 19.32
CA ALA A 121 4.13 12.58 20.66
C ALA A 121 5.54 12.46 21.26
N SER A 122 6.61 12.64 20.46
CA SER A 122 8.00 12.48 20.92
C SER A 122 8.51 13.60 21.84
N GLY A 123 7.81 14.74 21.92
CA GLY A 123 8.18 15.87 22.78
C GLY A 123 9.41 16.66 22.33
N ASN A 124 9.88 16.45 21.09
CA ASN A 124 11.03 17.16 20.51
C ASN A 124 10.56 18.17 19.44
N PRO A 125 10.96 19.46 19.52
CA PRO A 125 10.61 20.48 18.51
C PRO A 125 10.96 20.09 17.07
N LEU A 126 12.09 19.39 16.85
CA LEU A 126 12.50 18.96 15.51
C LEU A 126 11.60 17.88 14.94
N ALA A 127 11.12 16.97 15.78
CA ALA A 127 10.18 15.92 15.37
C ALA A 127 8.81 16.52 15.04
N SER A 128 8.34 17.49 15.82
CA SER A 128 7.10 18.22 15.53
C SER A 128 7.19 19.02 14.21
N LEU A 129 8.34 19.65 13.92
CA LEU A 129 8.55 20.32 12.64
C LEU A 129 8.53 19.33 11.46
N GLY A 130 9.11 18.14 11.65
CA GLY A 130 9.02 17.04 10.69
C GLY A 130 7.58 16.59 10.45
N ALA A 131 6.81 16.37 11.52
CA ALA A 131 5.39 16.03 11.44
C ALA A 131 4.57 17.06 10.64
N SER A 132 4.81 18.36 10.84
CA SER A 132 4.12 19.40 10.06
C SER A 132 4.48 19.38 8.57
N ARG A 133 5.66 18.90 8.19
CA ARG A 133 6.04 18.72 6.77
C ARG A 133 5.36 17.50 6.18
N GLU A 134 5.41 16.37 6.87
CA GLU A 134 4.73 15.14 6.45
C GLU A 134 3.22 15.36 6.30
N MET A 135 2.58 16.09 7.22
CA MET A 135 1.15 16.41 7.13
C MET A 135 0.80 17.15 5.84
N LYS A 136 1.61 18.14 5.44
CA LYS A 136 1.40 18.86 4.17
C LYS A 136 1.59 17.96 2.95
N LEU A 137 2.55 17.04 3.00
CA LEU A 137 2.77 16.07 1.93
C LEU A 137 1.58 15.11 1.79
N VAL A 138 1.13 14.52 2.90
CA VAL A 138 0.02 13.57 2.93
C VAL A 138 -1.25 14.21 2.34
N ILE A 139 -1.63 15.41 2.80
CA ILE A 139 -2.79 16.14 2.27
C ILE A 139 -2.66 16.39 0.75
N SER A 140 -1.45 16.71 0.27
CA SER A 140 -1.23 16.99 -1.16
C SER A 140 -1.38 15.72 -2.03
N TYR A 141 -0.88 14.58 -1.55
CA TYR A 141 -0.98 13.31 -2.28
C TYR A 141 -2.36 12.68 -2.19
N GLU A 142 -3.09 12.93 -1.10
CA GLU A 142 -4.44 12.42 -0.88
C GLU A 142 -5.42 12.88 -1.96
N LEU A 143 -5.39 14.18 -2.28
CA LEU A 143 -6.22 14.75 -3.35
C LEU A 143 -5.90 14.12 -4.72
N SER A 144 -4.61 13.96 -5.02
CA SER A 144 -4.17 13.37 -6.28
C SER A 144 -4.63 11.90 -6.41
N PHE A 145 -4.55 11.15 -5.31
CA PHE A 145 -4.98 9.75 -5.27
C PHE A 145 -6.50 9.62 -5.45
N LEU A 146 -7.29 10.50 -4.82
CA LEU A 146 -8.75 10.54 -5.01
C LEU A 146 -9.14 10.79 -6.46
N LEU A 147 -8.45 11.70 -7.16
CA LEU A 147 -8.71 11.96 -8.58
C LEU A 147 -8.40 10.75 -9.46
N ILE A 148 -7.31 10.02 -9.18
CA ILE A 148 -6.96 8.80 -9.90
C ILE A 148 -8.00 7.71 -9.64
N ILE A 149 -8.42 7.52 -8.39
CA ILE A 149 -9.49 6.57 -8.03
C ILE A 149 -10.79 6.91 -8.76
N ALA A 150 -11.19 8.18 -8.79
CA ALA A 150 -12.39 8.61 -9.49
C ALA A 150 -12.33 8.24 -10.98
N ALA A 151 -11.18 8.44 -11.64
CA ALA A 151 -10.99 8.03 -13.03
C ALA A 151 -11.11 6.51 -13.24
N ILE A 152 -10.63 5.70 -12.29
CA ILE A 152 -10.76 4.23 -12.32
C ILE A 152 -12.24 3.83 -12.18
N ILE A 153 -12.96 4.41 -11.22
CA ILE A 153 -14.39 4.14 -10.98
C ILE A 153 -15.22 4.48 -12.21
N LEU A 154 -14.94 5.61 -12.87
CA LEU A 154 -15.63 5.99 -14.11
C LEU A 154 -15.41 4.97 -15.23
N LYS A 155 -14.19 4.43 -15.36
CA LYS A 155 -13.88 3.41 -16.37
C LYS A 155 -14.45 2.03 -16.03
N SER A 156 -14.55 1.67 -14.76
CA SER A 156 -15.14 0.39 -14.33
C SER A 156 -16.67 0.37 -14.33
N GLY A 157 -17.34 1.38 -14.92
CA GLY A 157 -18.80 1.45 -14.97
C GLY A 157 -19.44 1.87 -13.64
N PHE A 158 -18.78 2.75 -12.88
CA PHE A 158 -19.20 3.24 -11.56
C PHE A 158 -19.21 2.18 -10.45
N SER A 159 -18.56 1.03 -10.64
CA SER A 159 -18.39 0.06 -9.55
C SER A 159 -17.31 0.52 -8.57
N LEU A 160 -17.63 0.40 -7.28
CA LEU A 160 -16.72 0.64 -6.16
C LEU A 160 -16.04 -0.65 -5.69
N GLU A 161 -16.50 -1.81 -6.16
CA GLU A 161 -15.95 -3.10 -5.76
C GLU A 161 -14.66 -3.41 -6.53
N ILE A 162 -13.59 -3.75 -5.81
CA ILE A 162 -12.31 -4.12 -6.41
C ILE A 162 -12.46 -5.34 -7.31
N ALA A 163 -13.32 -6.30 -6.96
CA ALA A 163 -13.53 -7.49 -7.77
C ALA A 163 -14.07 -7.13 -9.17
N ASP A 164 -15.01 -6.20 -9.24
CA ASP A 164 -15.58 -5.71 -10.51
C ASP A 164 -14.54 -4.91 -11.31
N ILE A 165 -13.76 -4.08 -10.62
CA ILE A 165 -12.66 -3.32 -11.24
C ILE A 165 -11.64 -4.28 -11.86
N MET A 166 -11.28 -5.34 -11.14
CA MET A 166 -10.37 -6.38 -11.64
C MET A 166 -10.96 -7.12 -12.84
N ALA A 167 -12.26 -7.47 -12.79
CA ALA A 167 -12.94 -8.12 -13.91
C ALA A 167 -12.99 -7.21 -15.15
N ALA A 168 -13.29 -5.93 -14.98
CA ALA A 168 -13.27 -4.93 -16.05
C ALA A 168 -11.86 -4.79 -16.66
N GLN A 169 -10.81 -4.80 -15.85
CA GLN A 169 -9.42 -4.77 -16.33
C GLN A 169 -9.00 -6.05 -17.05
N GLN A 170 -9.54 -7.21 -16.67
CA GLN A 170 -9.28 -8.47 -17.38
C GLN A 170 -9.96 -8.49 -18.75
N ALA A 171 -11.12 -7.86 -18.90
CA ALA A 171 -11.85 -7.80 -20.16
C ALA A 171 -11.31 -6.72 -21.11
N GLU A 172 -11.01 -5.52 -20.62
CA GLU A 172 -10.64 -4.35 -21.44
C GLU A 172 -9.13 -4.06 -21.48
N GLY A 173 -8.33 -4.78 -20.69
CA GLY A 173 -6.91 -4.54 -20.53
C GLY A 173 -6.58 -3.48 -19.46
N ALA A 174 -5.29 -3.21 -19.26
CA ALA A 174 -4.85 -2.27 -18.24
C ALA A 174 -5.36 -0.84 -18.55
N PHE A 175 -6.05 -0.21 -17.59
CA PHE A 175 -6.62 1.13 -17.77
C PHE A 175 -5.59 2.24 -18.07
N ILE A 176 -4.31 1.97 -17.80
CA ILE A 176 -3.14 2.83 -18.06
C ILE A 176 -2.60 2.62 -19.49
N VAL A 177 -2.80 1.44 -20.08
CA VAL A 177 -2.23 1.06 -21.38
C VAL A 177 -3.28 1.29 -22.48
N PHE A 178 -3.13 2.40 -23.21
CA PHE A 178 -3.46 2.49 -24.64
C PHE A 178 -4.94 2.46 -25.09
N HIS A 179 -5.90 3.10 -24.42
CA HIS A 179 -7.16 3.46 -25.13
C HIS A 179 -6.95 4.60 -26.14
N PHE A 180 -5.99 5.51 -25.89
CA PHE A 180 -5.73 6.64 -26.79
C PHE A 180 -5.03 6.22 -28.09
N LEU A 181 -4.07 5.29 -28.07
CA LEU A 181 -3.23 4.97 -29.25
C LEU A 181 -3.81 3.87 -30.16
N ILE A 182 -4.61 2.93 -29.65
CA ILE A 182 -5.20 1.88 -30.51
C ILE A 182 -6.43 2.42 -31.25
N ARG A 183 -7.33 3.15 -30.57
CA ARG A 183 -8.54 3.74 -31.20
C ARG A 183 -8.24 4.91 -32.15
N SER A 184 -7.16 5.67 -31.91
CA SER A 184 -6.77 6.79 -32.78
C SER A 184 -5.70 6.43 -33.82
N SER A 185 -5.25 5.17 -33.88
CA SER A 185 -4.36 4.75 -34.97
C SER A 185 -5.10 4.90 -36.31
N PRO A 186 -4.61 5.72 -37.27
CA PRO A 186 -5.26 5.90 -38.57
C PRO A 186 -5.38 4.61 -39.38
N LEU A 187 -4.65 3.56 -38.97
CA LEU A 187 -4.61 2.25 -39.62
C LEU A 187 -5.91 1.44 -39.45
N LEU A 188 -6.70 1.67 -38.39
CA LEU A 188 -8.00 1.01 -38.22
C LEU A 188 -9.11 1.63 -39.09
N TYR A 189 -8.96 2.88 -39.53
CA TYR A 189 -9.88 3.51 -40.49
C TYR A 189 -9.66 3.03 -41.92
N ILE A 190 -8.45 2.56 -42.27
CA ILE A 190 -8.12 2.12 -43.63
C ILE A 190 -8.67 0.70 -43.91
N GLN A 191 -8.85 -0.14 -42.89
CA GLN A 191 -9.42 -1.50 -43.08
C GLN A 191 -10.94 -1.52 -43.26
N ASN A 192 -11.65 -0.47 -42.84
CA ASN A 192 -13.11 -0.34 -43.02
C ASN A 192 -13.52 0.49 -44.25
N PHE A 193 -12.56 0.91 -45.09
CA PHE A 193 -12.85 1.69 -46.31
C PHE A 193 -12.93 0.82 -47.58
N TRP A 194 -12.67 -0.49 -47.46
CA TRP A 194 -12.68 -1.44 -48.59
C TRP A 194 -13.59 -2.67 -48.36
N VAL A 195 -14.72 -2.48 -47.67
CA VAL A 195 -15.87 -3.40 -47.70
C VAL A 195 -17.12 -2.61 -48.02
#